data_AF-M6KYB3-F1
#
_entry.id   AF-M6KYB3-F1
#
_cell.length_a   1.000
_cell.length_b   1.000
_cell.length_c   1.000
_cell.angle_alpha   90.00
_cell.angle_beta   90.00
_cell.angle_gamma   90.00
#
_symmetry.space_group_name_H-M   'P 1'
#
loop_
_entity.id
_entity.type
_entity.pdbx_description
1 polymer ?
#
loop_
_entity_poly.entity_id
_entity_poly.type
_entity_poly.pdbx_seq_one_letter_code
_entity_poly.pdbx_strand_id
1 'polypeptide(L)'
;MVDAQKTRRIGDRLIGYFISPVLWKQIGPGLSAGRVQSVALKWICEREEEIRNFKIEIYYNILLHGTDQKGIVGIFSRTGDRIFSKEKADQILQNVQKEKELRISEKKETLGKLFPPPPFQTASLQQEAFKKLRFSSKKTMSLSQRLYEGMDLGNGQRNGLITYMRTDSVRLSSEFVERARSWILSELGETFASPLERKIRKSAKKIQDAHEAIRVTDPFLTPKEIKKFLGKEEAALYDLIWKRTISSLLPAEEFIKIEYSIFAARECFQLETKKTIFPGYKILNEADVKTNPSWEKGELFILQKVECEKNKRNRRLDIQKVL
;
A
#
# COMPACT_ATOMS: atom_id res chain seq x y z
N MET A 1 -30.07 15.16 -7.90
CA MET A 1 -28.67 15.64 -8.06
C MET A 1 -28.56 17.15 -7.86
N VAL A 2 -29.38 17.96 -8.54
CA VAL A 2 -29.36 19.44 -8.43
C VAL A 2 -29.63 19.94 -7.00
N ASP A 3 -30.69 19.45 -6.35
CA ASP A 3 -31.04 19.95 -5.00
C ASP A 3 -30.02 19.57 -3.93
N ALA A 4 -29.42 18.37 -4.02
CA ALA A 4 -28.32 17.98 -3.15
C ALA A 4 -27.11 18.93 -3.27
N GLN A 5 -26.78 19.37 -4.49
CA GLN A 5 -25.71 20.34 -4.73
C GLN A 5 -26.08 21.73 -4.20
N LYS A 6 -27.33 22.17 -4.39
CA LYS A 6 -27.84 23.45 -3.84
C LYS A 6 -27.80 23.45 -2.31
N THR A 7 -28.32 22.41 -1.67
CA THR A 7 -28.31 22.25 -0.21
C THR A 7 -26.90 22.29 0.35
N ARG A 8 -25.95 21.58 -0.29
CA ARG A 8 -24.53 21.66 0.09
C ARG A 8 -23.99 23.09 0.02
N ARG A 9 -24.23 23.80 -1.08
CA ARG A 9 -23.77 25.18 -1.28
C ARG A 9 -24.34 26.12 -0.23
N ILE A 10 -25.63 25.98 0.10
CA ILE A 10 -26.29 26.77 1.15
C ILE A 10 -25.68 26.46 2.52
N GLY A 11 -25.55 25.17 2.88
CA GLY A 11 -24.96 24.77 4.17
C GLY A 11 -23.53 25.26 4.36
N ASP A 12 -22.68 25.13 3.34
CA ASP A 12 -21.31 25.63 3.39
C ASP A 12 -21.27 27.18 3.51
N ARG A 13 -22.21 27.90 2.87
CA ARG A 13 -22.35 29.37 3.00
C ARG A 13 -22.80 29.79 4.40
N LEU A 14 -23.77 29.11 5.00
CA LEU A 14 -24.26 29.44 6.34
C LEU A 14 -23.15 29.30 7.38
N ILE A 15 -22.42 28.19 7.36
CA ILE A 15 -21.29 27.95 8.27
C ILE A 15 -20.21 29.02 8.11
N GLY A 16 -19.83 29.33 6.87
CA GLY A 16 -18.84 30.37 6.58
C GLY A 16 -19.27 31.74 7.10
N TYR A 17 -20.54 32.13 6.88
CA TYR A 17 -21.07 33.44 7.25
C TYR A 17 -21.22 33.62 8.77
N PHE A 18 -21.70 32.60 9.47
CA PHE A 18 -21.96 32.71 10.92
C PHE A 18 -20.72 32.46 11.78
N ILE A 19 -19.83 31.53 11.39
CA ILE A 19 -18.72 31.12 12.27
C ILE A 19 -17.45 31.94 12.02
N SER A 20 -17.14 32.33 10.77
CA SER A 20 -15.89 33.06 10.48
C SER A 20 -15.77 34.41 11.23
N PRO A 21 -16.84 35.22 11.39
CA PRO A 21 -16.75 36.45 12.18
C PRO A 21 -16.43 36.21 13.66
N VAL A 22 -16.85 35.08 14.23
CA VAL A 22 -16.50 34.69 15.59
C VAL A 22 -15.00 34.39 15.68
N LEU A 23 -14.45 33.66 14.70
CA LEU A 23 -13.01 33.39 14.63
C LEU A 23 -12.18 34.67 14.49
N TRP A 24 -12.67 35.67 13.74
CA TRP A 24 -11.97 36.96 13.60
C TRP A 24 -11.88 37.72 14.92
N LYS A 25 -12.96 37.70 15.70
CA LYS A 25 -13.00 38.36 17.02
C LYS A 25 -12.13 37.64 18.06
N GLN A 26 -12.06 36.32 18.01
CA GLN A 26 -11.41 35.50 19.05
C GLN A 26 -9.96 35.15 18.76
N ILE A 27 -9.58 35.02 17.49
CA ILE A 27 -8.26 34.50 17.09
C ILE A 27 -7.52 35.49 16.18
N GLY A 28 -8.13 35.90 15.06
CA GLY A 28 -7.50 36.84 14.15
C GLY A 28 -8.22 37.01 12.81
N PRO A 29 -8.04 38.17 12.14
CA PRO A 29 -8.71 38.48 10.88
C PRO A 29 -8.26 37.53 9.75
N GLY A 30 -9.15 37.28 8.79
CA GLY A 30 -8.85 36.48 7.59
C GLY A 30 -8.99 34.96 7.77
N LEU A 31 -9.36 34.47 8.95
CA LEU A 31 -9.62 33.05 9.20
C LEU A 31 -10.96 32.59 8.60
N SER A 32 -11.02 31.36 8.10
CA SER A 32 -12.25 30.78 7.56
C SER A 32 -12.69 29.56 8.37
N ALA A 33 -13.99 29.52 8.68
CA ALA A 33 -14.64 28.33 9.20
C ALA A 33 -15.26 27.53 8.05
N GLY A 34 -15.06 26.22 8.04
CA GLY A 34 -15.63 25.37 7.01
C GLY A 34 -15.98 24.00 7.56
N ARG A 35 -17.17 23.51 7.21
CA ARG A 35 -17.68 22.22 7.71
C ARG A 35 -16.73 21.04 7.52
N VAL A 36 -16.03 21.01 6.37
CA VAL A 36 -15.07 19.96 6.03
C VAL A 36 -13.64 20.36 6.43
N GLN A 37 -13.25 21.60 6.16
CA GLN A 37 -11.90 22.10 6.43
C GLN A 37 -11.57 22.07 7.93
N SER A 38 -12.50 22.48 8.81
CA SER A 38 -12.27 22.51 10.25
C SER A 38 -12.14 21.10 10.85
N VAL A 39 -12.89 20.12 10.33
CA VAL A 39 -12.74 18.71 10.76
C VAL A 39 -11.39 18.13 10.31
N ALA A 40 -10.98 18.41 9.07
CA ALA A 40 -9.67 17.99 8.58
C ALA A 40 -8.52 18.62 9.37
N LEU A 41 -8.64 19.92 9.72
CA LEU A 41 -7.69 20.60 10.59
C LEU A 41 -7.65 19.96 11.99
N LYS A 42 -8.82 19.65 12.56
CA LYS A 42 -8.92 18.97 13.85
C LYS A 42 -8.15 17.64 13.85
N TRP A 43 -8.28 16.80 12.83
CA TRP A 43 -7.51 15.55 12.74
C TRP A 43 -5.99 15.76 12.71
N ILE A 44 -5.53 16.83 12.07
CA ILE A 44 -4.10 17.19 12.07
C ILE A 44 -3.67 17.63 13.47
N CYS A 45 -4.46 18.46 14.14
CA CYS A 45 -4.19 18.90 15.51
C CYS A 45 -4.19 17.73 16.50
N GLU A 46 -5.16 16.82 16.42
CA GLU A 46 -5.23 15.62 17.27
C GLU A 46 -4.01 14.72 17.03
N ARG A 47 -3.59 14.52 15.78
CA ARG A 47 -2.37 13.75 15.47
C ARG A 47 -1.11 14.43 16.02
N GLU A 48 -1.03 15.75 15.94
CA GLU A 48 0.07 16.52 16.51
C GLU A 48 0.09 16.45 18.04
N GLU A 49 -1.07 16.48 18.68
CA GLU A 49 -1.21 16.28 20.12
C GLU A 49 -0.81 14.85 20.54
N GLU A 50 -1.20 13.83 19.78
CA GLU A 50 -0.73 12.44 19.98
C GLU A 50 0.80 12.35 19.90
N ILE A 51 1.44 13.09 18.98
CA ILE A 51 2.90 13.14 18.83
C ILE A 51 3.54 13.87 20.02
N ARG A 52 2.98 15.00 20.46
CA ARG A 52 3.50 15.76 21.62
C ARG A 52 3.36 14.98 22.93
N ASN A 53 2.26 14.25 23.08
CA ASN A 53 1.99 13.41 24.24
C ASN A 53 2.63 12.01 24.15
N PHE A 54 3.43 11.75 23.11
CA PHE A 54 4.10 10.47 22.91
C PHE A 54 5.11 10.21 24.03
N LYS A 55 4.83 9.22 24.88
CA LYS A 55 5.74 8.79 25.94
C LYS A 55 6.61 7.65 25.42
N ILE A 56 7.88 7.96 25.16
CA ILE A 56 8.86 7.00 24.66
C ILE A 56 9.04 5.88 25.70
N GLU A 57 8.79 4.65 25.28
CA GLU A 57 9.20 3.45 25.99
C GLU A 57 10.23 2.71 25.15
N ILE A 58 11.38 2.44 25.77
CA ILE A 58 12.50 1.76 25.12
C ILE A 58 12.25 0.26 25.24
N TYR A 59 12.42 -0.46 24.13
CA TYR A 59 12.48 -1.90 24.15
C TYR A 59 13.62 -2.38 23.26
N TYR A 60 14.05 -3.62 23.50
CA TYR A 60 15.22 -4.21 22.88
C TYR A 60 14.78 -5.42 22.05
N ASN A 61 15.21 -5.44 20.79
CA ASN A 61 15.11 -6.62 19.93
C ASN A 61 16.49 -7.26 19.83
N ILE A 62 16.54 -8.59 19.79
CA ILE A 62 17.80 -9.33 19.62
C ILE A 62 17.74 -10.01 18.26
N LEU A 63 18.78 -9.78 17.46
CA LEU A 63 18.91 -10.29 16.11
C LEU A 63 20.13 -11.21 16.02
N LEU A 64 19.96 -12.33 15.32
CA LEU A 64 21.05 -13.25 14.97
C LEU A 64 21.40 -13.07 13.51
N HIS A 65 22.62 -12.61 13.25
CA HIS A 65 23.20 -12.53 11.93
C HIS A 65 24.12 -13.71 11.74
N GLY A 66 23.92 -14.44 10.66
CA GLY A 66 24.75 -15.58 10.35
C GLY A 66 24.57 -16.04 8.91
N THR A 67 25.29 -17.10 8.57
CA THR A 67 25.24 -17.69 7.25
C THR A 67 25.14 -19.20 7.35
N ASP A 68 24.58 -19.83 6.32
CA ASP A 68 24.79 -21.26 6.14
C ASP A 68 26.20 -21.57 5.60
N GLN A 69 26.47 -22.85 5.37
CA GLN A 69 27.73 -23.34 4.78
C GLN A 69 27.95 -22.85 3.34
N LYS A 70 26.89 -22.40 2.65
CA LYS A 70 26.93 -21.88 1.27
C LYS A 70 27.08 -20.36 1.24
N GLY A 71 27.16 -19.69 2.39
CA GLY A 71 27.28 -18.24 2.51
C GLY A 71 25.95 -17.49 2.38
N ILE A 72 24.80 -18.15 2.42
CA ILE A 72 23.48 -17.48 2.39
C ILE A 72 23.24 -16.81 3.74
N VAL A 73 23.07 -15.50 3.74
CA VAL A 73 22.85 -14.68 4.94
C VAL A 73 21.44 -14.83 5.47
N GLY A 74 21.32 -15.02 6.78
CA GLY A 74 20.07 -14.97 7.54
C GLY A 74 20.13 -13.96 8.68
N ILE A 75 19.04 -13.23 8.89
CA ILE A 75 18.86 -12.34 10.04
C ILE A 75 17.61 -12.78 10.79
N PHE A 76 17.78 -13.52 11.87
CA PHE A 76 16.67 -14.00 12.69
C PHE A 76 16.37 -13.03 13.81
N SER A 77 15.09 -12.85 14.13
CA SER A 77 14.64 -11.97 15.22
C SER A 77 14.07 -12.77 16.39
N ARG A 78 14.40 -12.38 17.62
CA ARG A 78 13.86 -13.04 18.82
C ARG A 78 12.33 -12.93 18.86
N THR A 79 11.66 -14.01 19.20
CA THR A 79 10.21 -14.07 19.41
C THR A 79 9.83 -13.98 20.90
N GLY A 80 8.52 -13.82 21.16
CA GLY A 80 7.98 -13.70 22.52
C GLY A 80 7.87 -12.26 23.02
N ASP A 81 7.80 -12.10 24.35
CA ASP A 81 7.55 -10.80 24.97
C ASP A 81 8.67 -9.79 24.73
N ARG A 82 8.28 -8.53 24.52
CA ARG A 82 9.21 -7.42 24.37
C ARG A 82 10.09 -7.25 25.61
N ILE A 83 11.37 -6.96 25.40
CA ILE A 83 12.34 -6.75 26.48
C ILE A 83 12.45 -5.25 26.75
N PHE A 84 12.09 -4.79 27.96
CA PHE A 84 12.19 -3.38 28.35
C PHE A 84 13.41 -3.06 29.21
N SER A 85 13.96 -4.06 29.91
CA SER A 85 15.20 -3.93 30.70
C SER A 85 16.42 -4.16 29.82
N LYS A 86 17.37 -3.23 29.90
CA LYS A 86 18.65 -3.36 29.19
C LYS A 86 19.46 -4.55 29.73
N GLU A 87 19.43 -4.74 31.05
CA GLU A 87 20.16 -5.81 31.75
C GLU A 87 19.68 -7.18 31.25
N LYS A 88 18.36 -7.37 31.11
CA LYS A 88 17.80 -8.60 30.54
C LYS A 88 18.21 -8.79 29.08
N ALA A 89 18.21 -7.73 28.28
CA ALA A 89 18.64 -7.80 26.88
C ALA A 89 20.12 -8.17 26.76
N ASP A 90 20.98 -7.55 27.57
CA ASP A 90 22.43 -7.80 27.63
C ASP A 90 22.71 -9.24 28.10
N GLN A 91 21.95 -9.74 29.09
CA GLN A 91 22.07 -11.12 29.55
C GLN A 91 21.73 -12.14 28.44
N ILE A 92 20.62 -11.93 27.72
CA ILE A 92 20.24 -12.81 26.61
C ILE A 92 21.30 -12.73 25.51
N LEU A 93 21.76 -11.53 25.15
CA LEU A 93 22.79 -11.33 24.14
C LEU A 93 24.10 -12.06 24.51
N GLN A 94 24.59 -11.93 25.74
CA GLN A 94 25.79 -12.63 26.20
C GLN A 94 25.64 -14.14 26.21
N ASN A 95 24.45 -14.65 26.52
CA ASN A 95 24.20 -16.09 26.51
C ASN A 95 24.18 -16.64 25.09
N VAL A 96 23.52 -15.96 24.16
CA VAL A 96 23.44 -16.40 22.75
C VAL A 96 24.79 -16.27 22.04
N GLN A 97 25.60 -15.25 22.36
CA GLN A 97 26.95 -15.08 21.77
C GLN A 97 27.92 -16.24 22.04
N LYS A 98 27.65 -17.06 23.07
CA LYS A 98 28.46 -18.24 23.37
C LYS A 98 28.21 -19.39 22.40
N GLU A 99 27.10 -19.35 21.65
CA GLU A 99 26.75 -20.35 20.66
C GLU A 99 27.29 -19.92 19.29
N LYS A 100 28.24 -20.67 18.72
CA LYS A 100 28.81 -20.37 17.39
C LYS A 100 28.12 -21.10 16.25
N GLU A 101 27.65 -22.32 16.56
CA GLU A 101 27.01 -23.22 15.62
C GLU A 101 25.56 -23.44 16.06
N LEU A 102 24.64 -22.88 15.29
CA LEU A 102 23.20 -23.03 15.49
C LEU A 102 22.65 -23.99 14.44
N ARG A 103 21.43 -24.47 14.67
CA ARG A 103 20.71 -25.28 13.69
C ARG A 103 19.30 -24.78 13.51
N ILE A 104 18.79 -24.91 12.29
CA ILE A 104 17.37 -24.69 12.03
C ILE A 104 16.58 -25.71 12.83
N SER A 105 15.82 -25.25 13.83
CA SER A 105 15.03 -26.10 14.71
C SER A 105 13.73 -26.53 14.04
N GLU A 106 13.16 -25.64 13.22
CA GLU A 106 11.91 -25.87 12.50
C GLU A 106 11.89 -25.07 11.19
N LYS A 107 11.26 -25.67 10.18
CA LYS A 107 10.89 -25.03 8.93
C LYS A 107 9.39 -25.24 8.75
N LYS A 108 8.64 -24.15 8.63
CA LYS A 108 7.20 -24.19 8.37
C LYS A 108 6.89 -23.51 7.05
N GLU A 109 6.20 -24.23 6.17
CA GLU A 109 5.77 -23.72 4.88
C GLU A 109 4.25 -23.55 4.86
N THR A 110 3.79 -22.40 4.39
CA THR A 110 2.37 -22.11 4.21
C THR A 110 2.11 -21.49 2.85
N LEU A 111 1.10 -22.00 2.15
CA LEU A 111 0.66 -21.43 0.89
C LEU A 111 -0.11 -20.13 1.15
N GLY A 112 0.22 -19.09 0.39
CA GLY A 112 -0.40 -17.78 0.46
C GLY A 112 -0.84 -17.28 -0.90
N LYS A 113 -1.95 -16.55 -0.93
CA LYS A 113 -2.44 -15.80 -2.09
C LYS A 113 -2.52 -14.31 -1.75
N LEU A 114 -2.01 -13.45 -2.63
CA LEU A 114 -2.19 -12.01 -2.54
C LEU A 114 -2.96 -11.51 -3.75
N PHE A 115 -4.18 -11.04 -3.53
CA PHE A 115 -5.06 -10.56 -4.60
C PHE A 115 -4.69 -9.14 -5.03
N PRO A 116 -4.95 -8.79 -6.31
CA PRO A 116 -4.73 -7.44 -6.77
C PRO A 116 -5.62 -6.42 -6.02
N PRO A 117 -5.12 -5.18 -5.87
CA PRO A 117 -5.96 -4.07 -5.45
C PRO A 117 -7.02 -3.77 -6.52
N PRO A 118 -8.20 -3.23 -6.13
CA PRO A 118 -9.23 -2.87 -7.10
C PRO A 118 -8.77 -1.74 -8.02
N PRO A 119 -9.50 -1.50 -9.13
CA PRO A 119 -9.34 -0.29 -9.94
C PRO A 119 -9.39 0.98 -9.10
N PHE A 120 -8.86 2.07 -9.64
CA PHE A 120 -8.86 3.32 -8.90
C PHE A 120 -10.26 3.93 -8.76
N GLN A 121 -10.52 4.45 -7.57
CA GLN A 121 -11.48 5.52 -7.33
C GLN A 121 -10.68 6.79 -7.03
N THR A 122 -11.31 7.96 -6.92
CA THR A 122 -10.61 9.24 -6.72
C THR A 122 -9.68 9.23 -5.51
N ALA A 123 -10.15 8.72 -4.38
CA ALA A 123 -9.35 8.68 -3.15
C ALA A 123 -8.11 7.79 -3.28
N SER A 124 -8.25 6.59 -3.85
CA SER A 124 -7.12 5.65 -3.98
C SER A 124 -6.12 6.09 -5.04
N LEU A 125 -6.55 6.78 -6.11
CA LEU A 125 -5.64 7.38 -7.08
C LEU A 125 -4.77 8.46 -6.45
N GLN A 126 -5.38 9.38 -5.69
CA GLN A 126 -4.64 10.45 -5.02
C GLN A 126 -3.62 9.90 -4.02
N GLN A 127 -3.99 8.88 -3.24
CA GLN A 127 -3.09 8.25 -2.27
C GLN A 127 -1.90 7.56 -2.94
N GLU A 128 -2.13 6.76 -3.99
CA GLU A 128 -1.03 6.08 -4.70
C GLU A 128 -0.16 7.06 -5.47
N ALA A 129 -0.73 8.08 -6.12
CA ALA A 129 0.04 9.11 -6.82
C ALA A 129 0.93 9.91 -5.85
N PHE A 130 0.45 10.21 -4.64
CA PHE A 130 1.30 10.79 -3.61
C PHE A 130 2.41 9.85 -3.15
N LYS A 131 2.07 8.57 -2.89
CA LYS A 131 3.03 7.56 -2.42
C LYS A 131 4.14 7.28 -3.43
N LYS A 132 3.78 7.09 -4.70
CA LYS A 132 4.71 6.64 -5.76
C LYS A 132 5.30 7.79 -6.58
N LEU A 133 4.52 8.83 -6.86
CA LEU A 133 4.91 9.92 -7.76
C LEU A 133 5.15 11.26 -7.04
N ARG A 134 4.89 11.33 -5.73
CA ARG A 134 4.96 12.57 -4.92
C ARG A 134 4.05 13.69 -5.43
N PHE A 135 2.97 13.35 -6.13
CA PHE A 135 2.00 14.34 -6.61
C PHE A 135 1.01 14.69 -5.50
N SER A 136 0.78 16.00 -5.31
CA SER A 136 -0.30 16.48 -4.45
C SER A 136 -1.67 16.15 -5.04
N SER A 137 -2.73 16.11 -4.21
CA SER A 137 -4.10 15.86 -4.71
C SER A 137 -4.50 16.84 -5.82
N LYS A 138 -4.15 18.13 -5.70
CA LYS A 138 -4.44 19.14 -6.74
C LYS A 138 -3.75 18.80 -8.06
N LYS A 139 -2.47 18.41 -8.01
CA LYS A 139 -1.68 18.07 -9.19
C LYS A 139 -2.22 16.80 -9.86
N THR A 140 -2.47 15.75 -9.08
CA THR A 140 -3.08 14.50 -9.57
C THR A 140 -4.40 14.77 -10.29
N MET A 141 -5.29 15.55 -9.70
CA MET A 141 -6.58 15.86 -10.33
C MET A 141 -6.45 16.71 -11.59
N SER A 142 -5.50 17.65 -11.63
CA SER A 142 -5.23 18.45 -12.84
C SER A 142 -4.69 17.60 -13.99
N LEU A 143 -3.78 16.67 -13.70
CA LEU A 143 -3.24 15.74 -14.68
C LEU A 143 -4.32 14.76 -15.17
N SER A 144 -5.10 14.19 -14.26
CA SER A 144 -6.23 13.33 -14.62
C SER A 144 -7.27 14.04 -15.47
N GLN A 145 -7.57 15.32 -15.20
CA GLN A 145 -8.48 16.11 -16.04
C GLN A 145 -7.96 16.18 -17.49
N ARG A 146 -6.67 16.47 -17.69
CA ARG A 146 -6.06 16.52 -19.04
C ARG A 146 -6.12 15.16 -19.73
N LEU A 147 -5.81 14.07 -19.02
CA LEU A 147 -5.91 12.72 -19.56
C LEU A 147 -7.35 12.34 -19.93
N TYR A 148 -8.35 12.83 -19.19
CA TYR A 148 -9.77 12.60 -19.46
C TYR A 148 -10.29 13.41 -20.65
N GLU A 149 -10.00 14.72 -20.70
CA GLU A 149 -10.38 15.61 -21.82
C GLU A 149 -9.67 15.25 -23.13
N GLY A 150 -8.52 14.58 -23.00
CA GLY A 150 -7.83 13.94 -24.10
C GLY A 150 -6.56 14.66 -24.53
N MET A 151 -5.67 13.88 -25.15
CA MET A 151 -4.35 14.30 -25.63
C MET A 151 -4.28 14.11 -27.14
N ASP A 152 -3.53 14.97 -27.84
CA ASP A 152 -3.25 14.77 -29.27
C ASP A 152 -2.22 13.65 -29.43
N LEU A 153 -2.60 12.60 -30.16
CA LEU A 153 -1.77 11.43 -30.41
C LEU A 153 -1.08 11.48 -31.78
N GLY A 154 -0.95 12.67 -32.37
CA GLY A 154 -0.26 12.90 -33.64
C GLY A 154 -1.14 12.68 -34.88
N ASN A 155 -2.43 12.41 -34.69
CA ASN A 155 -3.43 12.26 -35.76
C ASN A 155 -4.37 13.48 -35.87
N GLY A 156 -4.10 14.55 -35.11
CA GLY A 156 -4.93 15.76 -35.07
C GLY A 156 -6.23 15.61 -34.30
N GLN A 157 -6.47 14.47 -33.64
CA GLN A 157 -7.62 14.23 -32.78
C GLN A 157 -7.19 14.11 -31.31
N ARG A 158 -8.02 14.67 -30.41
CA ARG A 158 -7.81 14.53 -28.97
C ARG A 158 -8.55 13.31 -28.46
N ASN A 159 -7.81 12.35 -27.93
CA ASN A 159 -8.38 11.10 -27.45
C ASN A 159 -8.32 11.09 -25.92
N GLY A 160 -9.49 10.89 -25.28
CA GLY A 160 -9.57 10.65 -23.84
C GLY A 160 -8.86 9.34 -23.49
N LEU A 161 -7.85 9.42 -22.65
CA LEU A 161 -6.98 8.29 -22.28
C LEU A 161 -7.47 7.55 -21.02
N ILE A 162 -8.26 8.22 -20.19
CA ILE A 162 -8.84 7.64 -18.98
C ILE A 162 -10.33 7.98 -18.85
N THR A 163 -11.05 7.22 -18.04
CA THR A 163 -12.43 7.53 -17.63
C THR A 163 -12.49 8.70 -16.64
N TYR A 164 -13.71 9.16 -16.35
CA TYR A 164 -13.93 10.30 -15.47
C TYR A 164 -13.32 10.08 -14.07
N MET A 165 -12.45 11.00 -13.67
CA MET A 165 -11.58 10.86 -12.50
C MET A 165 -12.22 11.25 -11.15
N ARG A 166 -13.47 11.73 -11.15
CA ARG A 166 -14.24 12.02 -9.92
C ARG A 166 -15.31 10.96 -9.73
N THR A 167 -14.92 9.86 -9.11
CA THR A 167 -15.71 8.64 -8.94
C THR A 167 -15.35 7.98 -7.61
N ASP A 168 -16.37 7.44 -6.93
CA ASP A 168 -16.28 6.55 -5.78
C ASP A 168 -16.46 5.07 -6.18
N SER A 169 -16.65 4.81 -7.47
CA SER A 169 -16.82 3.46 -8.01
C SER A 169 -15.48 2.79 -8.28
N VAL A 170 -15.45 1.48 -8.09
CA VAL A 170 -14.36 0.59 -8.53
C VAL A 170 -14.82 -0.35 -9.65
N ARG A 171 -15.99 -0.09 -10.23
CA ARG A 171 -16.61 -0.93 -11.26
C ARG A 171 -15.93 -0.74 -12.62
N LEU A 172 -15.75 -1.84 -13.35
CA LEU A 172 -15.38 -1.84 -14.76
C LEU A 172 -16.61 -2.26 -15.59
N SER A 173 -16.79 -1.69 -16.78
CA SER A 173 -17.82 -2.17 -17.71
C SER A 173 -17.48 -3.56 -18.25
N SER A 174 -18.49 -4.38 -18.54
CA SER A 174 -18.30 -5.71 -19.13
C SER A 174 -17.54 -5.63 -20.46
N GLU A 175 -17.87 -4.64 -21.31
CA GLU A 175 -17.16 -4.39 -22.57
C GLU A 175 -15.66 -4.14 -22.37
N PHE A 176 -15.30 -3.30 -21.39
CA PHE A 176 -13.89 -3.05 -21.09
C PHE A 176 -13.19 -4.29 -20.53
N VAL A 177 -13.87 -5.06 -19.67
CA VAL A 177 -13.30 -6.29 -19.10
C VAL A 177 -12.96 -7.29 -20.20
N GLU A 178 -13.85 -7.48 -21.18
CA GLU A 178 -13.60 -8.39 -22.31
C GLU A 178 -12.45 -7.89 -23.19
N ARG A 179 -12.41 -6.58 -23.51
CA ARG A 179 -11.29 -5.99 -24.27
C ARG A 179 -9.95 -6.12 -23.54
N ALA A 180 -9.95 -5.88 -22.23
CA ALA A 180 -8.75 -6.03 -21.40
C ALA A 180 -8.31 -7.50 -21.30
N ARG A 181 -9.25 -8.44 -21.25
CA ARG A 181 -8.94 -9.88 -21.34
C ARG A 181 -8.28 -10.23 -22.67
N SER A 182 -8.75 -9.69 -23.78
CA SER A 182 -8.09 -9.92 -25.08
C SER A 182 -6.64 -9.44 -25.08
N TRP A 183 -6.37 -8.26 -24.50
CA TRP A 183 -4.99 -7.75 -24.33
C TRP A 183 -4.16 -8.64 -23.40
N ILE A 184 -4.72 -9.07 -22.25
CA ILE A 184 -4.02 -9.96 -21.31
C ILE A 184 -3.68 -11.29 -21.99
N LEU A 185 -4.61 -11.85 -22.77
CA LEU A 185 -4.40 -13.09 -23.50
C LEU A 185 -3.30 -12.94 -24.56
N SER A 186 -3.30 -11.85 -25.32
CA SER A 186 -2.30 -11.63 -26.38
C SER A 186 -0.90 -11.36 -25.83
N GLU A 187 -0.78 -10.61 -24.73
CA GLU A 187 0.51 -10.17 -24.20
C GLU A 187 1.07 -11.05 -23.07
N LEU A 188 0.22 -11.62 -22.22
CA LEU A 188 0.62 -12.38 -21.03
C LEU A 188 0.25 -13.88 -21.11
N GLY A 189 -0.64 -14.25 -22.03
CA GLY A 189 -1.05 -15.63 -22.25
C GLY A 189 -2.17 -16.14 -21.34
N GLU A 190 -2.61 -17.37 -21.62
CA GLU A 190 -3.81 -18.00 -21.04
C GLU A 190 -3.77 -18.07 -19.50
N THR A 191 -2.60 -18.32 -18.92
CA THR A 191 -2.40 -18.44 -17.46
C THR A 191 -2.78 -17.16 -16.72
N PHE A 192 -2.65 -15.99 -17.36
CA PHE A 192 -3.01 -14.69 -16.81
C PHE A 192 -4.41 -14.23 -17.21
N ALA A 193 -4.95 -14.75 -18.31
CA ALA A 193 -6.29 -14.41 -18.82
C ALA A 193 -7.43 -15.19 -18.11
N SER A 194 -7.09 -16.26 -17.39
CA SER A 194 -8.03 -17.11 -16.67
C SER A 194 -9.01 -16.32 -15.77
N PRO A 195 -10.28 -16.72 -15.66
CA PRO A 195 -11.27 -16.01 -14.86
C PRO A 195 -10.80 -15.76 -13.42
N LEU A 196 -10.92 -14.51 -12.98
CA LEU A 196 -10.65 -14.14 -11.58
C LEU A 196 -11.49 -15.01 -10.64
N GLU A 197 -10.83 -15.73 -9.72
CA GLU A 197 -11.51 -16.46 -8.64
C GLU A 197 -12.40 -15.54 -7.78
N ARG A 198 -12.08 -14.25 -7.74
CA ARG A 198 -12.83 -13.24 -7.00
C ARG A 198 -14.03 -12.75 -7.82
N LYS A 199 -15.25 -13.13 -7.40
CA LYS A 199 -16.45 -12.39 -7.79
C LYS A 199 -16.28 -10.92 -7.37
N ILE A 200 -16.24 -10.00 -8.33
CA ILE A 200 -16.34 -8.56 -8.07
C ILE A 200 -17.59 -8.39 -7.18
N ARG A 201 -17.42 -7.86 -5.97
CA ARG A 201 -18.54 -7.67 -5.02
C ARG A 201 -19.61 -6.86 -5.75
N LYS A 202 -20.75 -7.49 -6.04
CA LYS A 202 -21.93 -6.78 -6.54
C LYS A 202 -22.36 -5.83 -5.42
N SER A 203 -22.35 -4.53 -5.68
CA SER A 203 -22.97 -3.56 -4.78
C SER A 203 -24.46 -3.93 -4.62
N ALA A 204 -24.97 -3.83 -3.40
CA ALA A 204 -26.38 -4.08 -3.12
C ALA A 204 -27.27 -3.12 -3.93
N LYS A 205 -28.45 -3.62 -4.30
CA LYS A 205 -29.35 -3.09 -5.32
C LYS A 205 -29.82 -1.64 -5.03
N LYS A 206 -29.81 -0.85 -6.12
CA LYS A 206 -30.52 0.41 -6.45
C LYS A 206 -29.77 1.75 -6.27
N ILE A 207 -29.74 2.46 -7.40
CA ILE A 207 -29.60 3.92 -7.68
C ILE A 207 -28.31 4.28 -8.45
N GLN A 208 -28.46 4.67 -9.73
CA GLN A 208 -27.54 5.51 -10.52
C GLN A 208 -26.05 5.09 -10.65
N ASP A 209 -25.71 3.80 -10.63
CA ASP A 209 -24.30 3.36 -10.72
C ASP A 209 -23.73 3.37 -12.17
N ALA A 210 -23.98 4.47 -12.90
CA ALA A 210 -23.36 4.75 -14.20
C ALA A 210 -21.87 5.11 -14.07
N HIS A 211 -21.36 5.30 -12.85
CA HIS A 211 -19.98 5.64 -12.61
C HIS A 211 -19.09 4.40 -12.74
N GLU A 212 -18.04 4.55 -13.53
CA GLU A 212 -16.97 3.57 -13.62
C GLU A 212 -15.80 3.98 -12.72
N ALA A 213 -14.93 3.02 -12.44
CA ALA A 213 -13.62 3.28 -11.90
C ALA A 213 -12.84 4.25 -12.79
N ILE A 214 -11.81 4.87 -12.21
CA ILE A 214 -10.74 5.51 -12.96
C ILE A 214 -9.86 4.42 -13.57
N ARG A 215 -10.01 4.25 -14.88
CA ARG A 215 -9.32 3.25 -15.70
C ARG A 215 -8.87 3.86 -17.01
N VAL A 216 -8.00 3.17 -17.74
CA VAL A 216 -7.71 3.54 -19.12
C VAL A 216 -8.92 3.28 -20.02
N THR A 217 -9.05 4.06 -21.08
CA THR A 217 -10.12 3.88 -22.08
C THR A 217 -9.86 2.67 -22.97
N ASP A 218 -8.61 2.43 -23.32
CA ASP A 218 -8.17 1.32 -24.16
C ASP A 218 -6.96 0.59 -23.53
N PRO A 219 -7.07 -0.72 -23.21
CA PRO A 219 -5.93 -1.48 -22.66
C PRO A 219 -4.76 -1.60 -23.65
N PHE A 220 -5.03 -1.53 -24.97
CA PHE A 220 -4.00 -1.61 -26.01
C PHE A 220 -3.18 -0.34 -26.16
N LEU A 221 -3.60 0.79 -25.58
CA LEU A 221 -2.77 1.99 -25.50
C LEU A 221 -1.80 1.86 -24.32
N THR A 222 -0.74 1.09 -24.51
CA THR A 222 0.20 0.79 -23.41
C THR A 222 0.97 2.04 -22.98
N PRO A 223 1.47 2.10 -21.73
CA PRO A 223 2.31 3.21 -21.28
C PRO A 223 3.53 3.42 -22.18
N LYS A 224 4.09 2.37 -22.77
CA LYS A 224 5.24 2.45 -23.68
C LYS A 224 4.88 3.19 -24.97
N GLU A 225 3.74 2.88 -25.58
CA GLU A 225 3.34 3.44 -26.87
C GLU A 225 2.94 4.91 -26.77
N ILE A 226 2.21 5.27 -25.71
CA ILE A 226 1.69 6.64 -25.61
C ILE A 226 2.67 7.62 -24.98
N LYS A 227 3.76 7.14 -24.34
CA LYS A 227 4.73 7.99 -23.65
C LYS A 227 5.30 9.11 -24.52
N LYS A 228 5.46 8.88 -25.82
CA LYS A 228 5.97 9.88 -26.78
C LYS A 228 5.02 11.06 -27.03
N PHE A 229 3.73 10.92 -26.70
CA PHE A 229 2.71 11.95 -26.85
C PHE A 229 2.39 12.66 -25.53
N LEU A 230 2.97 12.22 -24.43
CA LEU A 230 2.68 12.72 -23.09
C LEU A 230 3.88 13.45 -22.50
N GLY A 231 3.59 14.50 -21.72
CA GLY A 231 4.58 15.05 -20.81
C GLY A 231 4.99 14.01 -19.75
N LYS A 232 6.15 14.22 -19.12
CA LYS A 232 6.73 13.26 -18.15
C LYS A 232 5.76 12.91 -17.02
N GLU A 233 4.98 13.88 -16.55
CA GLU A 233 4.07 13.72 -15.41
C GLU A 233 2.76 13.06 -15.81
N GLU A 234 2.22 13.39 -16.98
CA GLU A 234 1.09 12.70 -17.60
C GLU A 234 1.43 11.23 -17.84
N ALA A 235 2.60 10.96 -18.42
CA ALA A 235 3.06 9.60 -18.69
C ALA A 235 3.19 8.78 -17.40
N ALA A 236 3.73 9.37 -16.32
CA ALA A 236 3.85 8.72 -15.03
C ALA A 236 2.48 8.43 -14.38
N LEU A 237 1.54 9.37 -14.46
CA LEU A 237 0.19 9.15 -13.92
C LEU A 237 -0.59 8.13 -14.76
N TYR A 238 -0.45 8.17 -16.09
CA TYR A 238 -1.06 7.19 -16.96
C TYR A 238 -0.52 5.79 -16.72
N ASP A 239 0.81 5.61 -16.61
CA ASP A 239 1.43 4.33 -16.27
C ASP A 239 0.86 3.76 -14.97
N LEU A 240 0.70 4.60 -13.95
CA LEU A 240 0.11 4.21 -12.67
C LEU A 240 -1.35 3.73 -12.84
N ILE A 241 -2.17 4.46 -13.59
CA ILE A 241 -3.58 4.12 -13.84
C ILE A 241 -3.68 2.85 -14.69
N TRP A 242 -2.90 2.74 -15.76
CA TRP A 242 -2.87 1.59 -16.65
C TRP A 242 -2.48 0.32 -15.89
N LYS A 243 -1.38 0.36 -15.12
CA LYS A 243 -0.94 -0.79 -14.30
C LYS A 243 -1.99 -1.20 -13.28
N ARG A 244 -2.60 -0.26 -12.55
CA ARG A 244 -3.67 -0.59 -11.59
C ARG A 244 -4.88 -1.20 -12.28
N THR A 245 -5.25 -0.68 -13.45
CA THR A 245 -6.38 -1.16 -14.25
C THR A 245 -6.18 -2.61 -14.65
N ILE A 246 -5.07 -2.92 -15.34
CA ILE A 246 -4.81 -4.28 -15.81
C ILE A 246 -4.53 -5.23 -14.64
N SER A 247 -3.71 -4.83 -13.65
CA SER A 247 -3.46 -5.66 -12.46
C SER A 247 -4.75 -6.06 -11.74
N SER A 248 -5.77 -5.21 -11.70
CA SER A 248 -7.05 -5.54 -11.07
C SER A 248 -7.81 -6.70 -11.75
N LEU A 249 -7.45 -7.00 -13.00
CA LEU A 249 -7.99 -8.09 -13.81
C LEU A 249 -7.11 -9.34 -13.87
N LEU A 250 -5.92 -9.28 -13.25
CA LEU A 250 -4.98 -10.40 -13.21
C LEU A 250 -5.22 -11.30 -11.98
N PRO A 251 -4.84 -12.58 -12.06
CA PRO A 251 -4.90 -13.50 -10.92
C PRO A 251 -4.03 -13.06 -9.73
N ALA A 252 -4.29 -13.66 -8.56
CA ALA A 252 -3.50 -13.42 -7.37
C ALA A 252 -2.04 -13.86 -7.56
N GLU A 253 -1.13 -13.20 -6.85
CA GLU A 253 0.20 -13.77 -6.62
C GLU A 253 0.04 -15.00 -5.70
N GLU A 254 0.65 -16.11 -6.08
CA GLU A 254 0.72 -17.33 -5.27
C GLU A 254 2.15 -17.52 -4.77
N PHE A 255 2.32 -17.83 -3.49
CA PHE A 255 3.62 -17.93 -2.87
C PHE A 255 3.64 -18.95 -1.74
N ILE A 256 4.84 -19.45 -1.43
CA ILE A 256 5.14 -20.16 -0.20
C ILE A 256 5.74 -19.16 0.77
N LYS A 257 5.07 -18.94 1.90
CA LYS A 257 5.67 -18.28 3.06
C LYS A 257 6.43 -19.33 3.85
N ILE A 258 7.71 -19.09 4.09
CA ILE A 258 8.60 -19.99 4.80
C ILE A 258 9.03 -19.31 6.10
N GLU A 259 8.77 -19.97 7.22
CA GLU A 259 9.19 -19.53 8.54
C GLU A 259 10.24 -20.48 9.07
N TYR A 260 11.44 -19.96 9.28
CA TYR A 260 12.55 -20.67 9.88
C TYR A 260 12.64 -20.30 11.35
N SER A 261 12.80 -21.30 12.22
CA SER A 261 13.07 -21.10 13.64
C SER A 261 14.45 -21.61 14.01
N ILE A 262 15.11 -20.90 14.92
CA ILE A 262 16.35 -21.31 15.59
C ILE A 262 16.13 -21.18 17.09
N PHE A 263 16.58 -22.18 17.85
CA PHE A 263 16.61 -22.13 19.30
C PHE A 263 18.05 -21.91 19.78
N ALA A 264 18.27 -20.86 20.55
CA ALA A 264 19.58 -20.50 21.09
C ALA A 264 19.42 -19.95 22.51
N ALA A 265 20.20 -20.45 23.46
CA ALA A 265 20.24 -20.03 24.85
C ALA A 265 18.85 -19.91 25.53
N ARG A 266 17.96 -20.88 25.26
CA ARG A 266 16.55 -20.91 25.74
C ARG A 266 15.62 -19.88 25.12
N GLU A 267 16.04 -19.20 24.07
CA GLU A 267 15.25 -18.24 23.31
C GLU A 267 14.96 -18.78 21.91
N CYS A 268 13.82 -18.37 21.36
CA CYS A 268 13.42 -18.72 20.00
C CYS A 268 13.61 -17.50 19.09
N PHE A 269 14.17 -17.74 17.91
CA PHE A 269 14.43 -16.74 16.89
C PHE A 269 13.80 -17.17 15.58
N GLN A 270 13.18 -16.23 14.87
CA GLN A 270 12.47 -16.49 13.62
C GLN A 270 12.91 -15.60 12.48
N LEU A 271 12.97 -16.20 11.29
CA LEU A 271 13.13 -15.52 10.01
C LEU A 271 11.95 -15.93 9.11
N GLU A 272 11.25 -14.94 8.58
CA GLU A 272 10.21 -15.13 7.59
C GLU A 272 10.74 -14.77 6.19
N THR A 273 10.59 -15.69 5.25
CA THR A 273 10.89 -15.48 3.83
C THR A 273 9.70 -15.85 2.97
N LYS A 274 9.76 -15.44 1.70
CA LYS A 274 8.67 -15.61 0.75
C LYS A 274 9.19 -16.04 -0.60
N LYS A 275 8.81 -17.24 -1.05
CA LYS A 275 9.10 -17.76 -2.38
C LYS A 275 7.87 -17.65 -3.27
N THR A 276 7.95 -16.83 -4.32
CA THR A 276 6.87 -16.71 -5.31
C THR A 276 6.78 -17.98 -6.15
N ILE A 277 5.59 -18.57 -6.22
CA ILE A 277 5.27 -19.69 -7.12
C ILE A 277 4.73 -19.13 -8.44
N PHE A 278 3.83 -18.17 -8.34
CA PHE A 278 3.21 -17.51 -9.48
C PHE A 278 3.08 -16.01 -9.19
N PRO A 279 3.60 -15.12 -10.05
CA PRO A 279 3.63 -13.69 -9.77
C PRO A 279 2.25 -13.03 -9.82
N GLY A 280 1.29 -13.60 -10.56
CA GLY A 280 -0.04 -13.03 -10.75
C GLY A 280 0.01 -11.56 -11.16
N TYR A 281 -0.83 -10.73 -10.55
CA TYR A 281 -0.92 -9.30 -10.83
C TYR A 281 0.37 -8.49 -10.68
N LYS A 282 1.38 -9.05 -10.00
CA LYS A 282 2.68 -8.38 -9.84
C LYS A 282 3.56 -8.43 -11.06
N ILE A 283 3.24 -9.24 -12.08
CA ILE A 283 4.02 -9.30 -13.33
C ILE A 283 4.21 -7.93 -14.01
N LEU A 284 3.27 -7.00 -13.79
CA LEU A 284 3.34 -5.63 -14.32
C LEU A 284 4.21 -4.68 -13.49
N ASN A 285 4.76 -5.14 -12.37
CA ASN A 285 5.67 -4.40 -11.52
C ASN A 285 7.02 -5.15 -11.48
N GLU A 286 8.11 -4.41 -11.37
CA GLU A 286 9.44 -5.02 -11.22
C GLU A 286 9.44 -5.92 -9.97
N ALA A 287 9.89 -7.16 -10.14
CA ALA A 287 10.07 -8.09 -9.04
C ALA A 287 11.44 -7.86 -8.41
N ASP A 288 11.48 -7.65 -7.08
CA ASP A 288 12.72 -7.76 -6.33
C ASP A 288 13.17 -9.23 -6.37
N VAL A 289 14.20 -9.53 -7.17
CA VAL A 289 14.85 -10.84 -7.16
C VAL A 289 15.76 -10.89 -5.93
N LYS A 290 15.17 -11.17 -4.77
CA LYS A 290 15.94 -11.53 -3.57
C LYS A 290 16.21 -13.02 -3.59
N THR A 291 17.48 -13.40 -3.46
CA THR A 291 17.87 -14.79 -3.18
C THR A 291 17.31 -15.18 -1.83
N ASN A 292 16.33 -16.07 -1.81
CA ASN A 292 15.78 -16.59 -0.56
C ASN A 292 16.60 -17.80 -0.09
N PRO A 293 16.84 -17.94 1.23
CA PRO A 293 17.36 -19.17 1.77
C PRO A 293 16.40 -20.34 1.52
N SER A 294 16.96 -21.55 1.43
CA SER A 294 16.24 -22.80 1.25
C SER A 294 16.75 -23.84 2.25
N TRP A 295 16.78 -23.47 3.53
CA TRP A 295 17.25 -24.36 4.58
C TRP A 295 16.25 -25.46 4.92
N GLU A 296 16.74 -26.55 5.49
CA GLU A 296 15.94 -27.63 6.07
C GLU A 296 16.19 -27.77 7.57
N LYS A 297 15.26 -28.44 8.27
CA LYS A 297 15.42 -28.72 9.71
C LYS A 297 16.72 -29.47 9.96
N GLY A 298 17.51 -28.99 10.91
CA GLY A 298 18.79 -29.56 11.30
C GLY A 298 20.00 -29.01 10.54
N GLU A 299 19.81 -28.21 9.48
CA GLU A 299 20.92 -27.57 8.77
C GLU A 299 21.69 -26.60 9.66
N LEU A 300 23.01 -26.56 9.45
CA LEU A 300 23.93 -25.72 10.20
C LEU A 300 23.78 -24.25 9.79
N PHE A 301 23.65 -23.39 10.79
CA PHE A 301 23.68 -21.95 10.68
C PHE A 301 24.82 -21.40 11.54
N ILE A 302 25.82 -20.81 10.90
CA ILE A 302 27.02 -20.29 11.55
C ILE A 302 26.71 -18.87 12.01
N LEU A 303 26.68 -18.68 13.33
CA LEU A 303 26.44 -17.37 13.92
C LEU A 303 27.67 -16.49 13.72
N GLN A 304 27.47 -15.33 13.11
CA GLN A 304 28.54 -14.35 12.86
C GLN A 304 28.47 -13.18 13.85
N LYS A 305 27.26 -12.70 14.14
CA LYS A 305 27.03 -11.56 15.03
C LYS A 305 25.67 -11.68 15.72
N VAL A 306 25.64 -11.35 17.01
CA VAL A 306 24.40 -11.07 17.75
C VAL A 306 24.27 -9.58 17.91
N GLU A 307 23.13 -9.02 17.55
CA GLU A 307 22.87 -7.59 17.62
C GLU A 307 21.69 -7.31 18.56
N CYS A 308 21.85 -6.34 19.45
CA CYS A 308 20.75 -5.81 20.25
C CYS A 308 20.32 -4.45 19.67
N GLU A 309 19.15 -4.43 19.05
CA GLU A 309 18.57 -3.23 18.48
C GLU A 309 17.69 -2.52 19.52
N LYS A 310 18.07 -1.28 19.85
CA LYS A 310 17.30 -0.42 20.73
C LYS A 310 16.19 0.27 19.94
N ASN A 311 14.95 -0.11 20.23
CA ASN A 311 13.76 0.44 19.61
C ASN A 311 12.97 1.34 20.57
N LYS A 312 12.16 2.22 19.99
CA LYS A 312 11.28 3.15 20.73
C LYS A 312 9.84 2.89 20.30
N ARG A 313 8.93 2.81 21.27
CA ARG A 313 7.48 2.75 21.02
C ARG A 313 6.75 3.79 21.85
N ASN A 314 5.49 4.04 21.49
CA ASN A 314 4.59 4.74 22.39
C ASN A 314 4.23 3.80 23.53
N ARG A 315 4.40 4.24 24.77
CA ARG A 315 3.73 3.60 25.90
C ARG A 315 2.24 3.88 25.75
N ARG A 316 1.50 2.97 25.10
CA ARG A 316 0.04 3.02 25.15
C ARG A 316 -0.34 2.91 26.62
N LEU A 317 -0.76 4.02 27.21
CA LEU A 317 -1.75 3.94 28.27
C LEU A 317 -2.97 3.32 27.59
N ASP A 318 -3.48 2.20 28.12
CA ASP A 318 -4.77 1.69 27.71
C ASP A 318 -5.80 2.80 27.98
N ILE A 319 -6.08 3.63 26.98
CA ILE A 319 -7.26 4.48 26.96
C ILE A 319 -8.42 3.55 26.55
N GLN A 320 -8.69 2.55 27.39
CA GLN A 320 -10.03 2.05 27.57
C GLN A 320 -10.63 2.85 28.72
N LYS A 321 -11.81 3.42 28.49
CA LYS A 321 -12.60 4.31 29.37
C LYS A 321 -12.22 5.79 29.29
N VAL A 322 -12.71 6.49 28.28
CA VAL A 322 -13.66 7.62 28.45
C VAL A 322 -14.39 7.79 27.11
N LEU A 323 -15.53 7.12 26.95
CA LEU A 323 -16.71 7.60 26.24
C LEU A 323 -17.92 6.97 26.93
#